data_AF-A0AAX0XRS0-F1
#
_entry.id   AF-A0AAX0XRS0-F1
#
_cell.length_a   1.000
_cell.length_b   1.000
_cell.length_c   1.000
_cell.angle_alpha   90.00
_cell.angle_beta   90.00
_cell.angle_gamma   90.00
#
_symmetry.space_group_name_H-M   'P 1'
#
loop_
_entity.id
_entity.type
_entity.pdbx_description
1 polymer ?
#
loop_
_entity_poly.entity_id
_entity_poly.type
_entity_poly.pdbx_seq_one_letter_code
_entity_poly.pdbx_strand_id
1 'polypeptide(L)'
;MKDLLKSLKDNATSRLNNPIIGAFVLSWMFLNINGVARFILESNQGKLDIIKSKSWGFTDDLLIPFSVSVGYLVILPILNTLYSFIHDNCIDQVRDRNSNKAQKDAFIRRKETVCAKIESTDEYVVKLKDKELELWAEQKLELIREIINLKGKYSKLLSDFELKSKEFRAENNKLSLSIVQLEHLNKRLSAQDSEQKDYIGRFANNLDKALNSLENRVVSNEKLDEIEKIRNEISDIRNKFYVWDDEIPF
;
A
#
# COMPACT_ATOMS: atom_id res chain seq x y z
N MET A 1 -86.61 -31.32 -49.23
CA MET A 1 -86.62 -29.97 -48.59
C MET A 1 -85.63 -29.85 -47.43
N LYS A 2 -85.53 -30.84 -46.52
CA LYS A 2 -84.55 -30.80 -45.42
C LYS A 2 -83.09 -30.76 -45.90
N ASP A 3 -82.75 -31.46 -46.98
CA ASP A 3 -81.38 -31.45 -47.52
C ASP A 3 -80.98 -30.13 -48.19
N LEU A 4 -81.94 -29.41 -48.79
CA LEU A 4 -81.71 -28.08 -49.38
C LEU A 4 -81.49 -27.00 -48.31
N LEU A 5 -82.25 -27.06 -47.21
CA LEU A 5 -82.05 -26.18 -46.06
C LEU A 5 -80.72 -26.47 -45.37
N LYS A 6 -80.34 -27.74 -45.27
CA LYS A 6 -79.04 -28.14 -44.72
C LYS A 6 -77.89 -27.66 -45.61
N SER A 7 -77.98 -27.84 -46.93
CA SER A 7 -76.93 -27.37 -47.86
C SER A 7 -76.81 -25.84 -47.91
N LEU A 8 -77.91 -25.10 -47.77
CA LEU A 8 -77.88 -23.63 -47.68
C LEU A 8 -77.27 -23.17 -46.34
N LYS A 9 -77.65 -23.80 -45.23
CA LYS A 9 -77.08 -23.50 -43.91
C LYS A 9 -75.59 -23.78 -43.88
N ASP A 10 -75.15 -24.93 -44.38
CA ASP A 10 -73.74 -25.35 -44.34
C ASP A 10 -72.87 -24.43 -45.24
N ASN A 11 -73.38 -24.02 -46.40
CA ASN A 11 -72.69 -23.10 -47.30
C ASN A 11 -72.66 -21.66 -46.76
N ALA A 12 -73.76 -21.18 -46.16
CA ALA A 12 -73.79 -19.87 -45.49
C ALA A 12 -72.83 -19.83 -44.28
N THR A 13 -72.80 -20.89 -43.48
CA THR A 13 -71.90 -21.00 -42.32
C THR A 13 -70.44 -21.04 -42.77
N SER A 14 -70.12 -21.83 -43.80
CA SER A 14 -68.76 -21.89 -44.36
C SER A 14 -68.27 -20.55 -44.91
N ARG A 15 -69.16 -19.73 -45.49
CA ARG A 15 -68.82 -18.40 -46.02
C ARG A 15 -68.68 -17.36 -44.91
N LEU A 16 -69.53 -17.40 -43.89
CA LEU A 16 -69.43 -16.50 -42.72
C LEU A 16 -68.19 -16.77 -41.88
N ASN A 17 -67.69 -18.02 -41.87
CA ASN A 17 -66.41 -18.36 -41.23
C ASN A 17 -65.19 -17.74 -41.94
N ASN A 18 -65.33 -17.27 -43.18
CA ASN A 18 -64.27 -16.48 -43.81
C ASN A 18 -64.29 -15.07 -43.23
N PRO A 19 -63.23 -14.60 -42.56
CA PRO A 19 -63.20 -13.30 -41.88
C PRO A 19 -63.55 -12.12 -42.80
N ILE A 20 -63.21 -12.21 -44.09
CA ILE A 20 -63.49 -11.15 -45.08
C ILE A 20 -64.98 -11.08 -45.38
N ILE A 21 -65.60 -12.23 -45.66
CA ILE A 21 -67.02 -12.30 -46.01
C ILE A 21 -67.88 -12.05 -44.77
N GLY A 22 -67.49 -12.61 -43.61
CA GLY A 22 -68.16 -12.38 -42.33
C GLY A 22 -68.12 -10.91 -41.93
N ALA A 23 -66.95 -10.26 -41.97
CA ALA A 23 -66.83 -8.83 -41.66
C ALA A 23 -67.61 -7.96 -42.65
N PHE A 24 -67.64 -8.32 -43.93
CA PHE A 24 -68.43 -7.60 -44.94
C PHE A 24 -69.94 -7.69 -44.67
N VAL A 25 -70.45 -8.90 -44.42
CA VAL A 25 -71.88 -9.13 -44.13
C VAL A 25 -72.29 -8.43 -42.84
N LEU A 26 -71.46 -8.49 -41.78
CA LEU A 26 -71.69 -7.77 -40.53
C LEU A 26 -71.65 -6.26 -40.71
N SER A 27 -70.67 -5.74 -41.45
CA SER A 27 -70.56 -4.32 -41.79
C SER A 27 -71.78 -3.83 -42.57
N TRP A 28 -72.25 -4.61 -43.55
CA TRP A 28 -73.44 -4.30 -44.33
C TRP A 28 -74.70 -4.27 -43.46
N MET A 29 -74.88 -5.29 -42.60
CA MET A 29 -76.01 -5.33 -41.66
C MET A 29 -75.95 -4.20 -40.64
N PHE A 30 -74.76 -3.82 -40.19
CA PHE A 30 -74.58 -2.72 -39.23
C PHE A 30 -74.95 -1.37 -39.85
N LEU A 31 -74.48 -1.08 -41.07
CA LEU A 31 -74.79 0.16 -41.77
C LEU A 31 -76.27 0.23 -42.19
N ASN A 32 -76.89 -0.91 -42.51
CA ASN A 32 -78.30 -1.01 -42.85
C ASN A 32 -79.18 -1.46 -41.67
N ILE A 33 -78.73 -1.30 -40.42
CA ILE A 33 -79.40 -1.89 -39.24
C ILE A 33 -80.84 -1.43 -39.10
N ASN A 34 -81.15 -0.18 -39.44
CA ASN A 34 -82.52 0.34 -39.40
C ASN A 34 -83.43 -0.38 -40.42
N GLY A 35 -82.90 -0.68 -41.61
CA GLY A 35 -83.63 -1.43 -42.64
C GLY A 35 -83.80 -2.90 -42.27
N VAL A 36 -82.73 -3.53 -41.76
CA VAL A 36 -82.74 -4.95 -41.33
C VAL A 36 -83.66 -5.14 -40.13
N ALA A 37 -83.58 -4.29 -39.11
CA ALA A 37 -84.44 -4.35 -37.93
C ALA A 37 -85.92 -4.13 -38.29
N ARG A 38 -86.22 -3.13 -39.13
CA ARG A 38 -87.58 -2.91 -39.64
C ARG A 38 -88.07 -4.13 -40.42
N PHE A 39 -87.25 -4.72 -41.28
CA PHE A 39 -87.59 -5.91 -42.04
C PHE A 39 -87.88 -7.15 -41.16
N ILE A 40 -87.14 -7.32 -40.05
CA ILE A 40 -87.34 -8.44 -39.12
C ILE A 40 -88.67 -8.29 -38.35
N LEU A 41 -89.02 -7.07 -37.95
CA LEU A 41 -90.16 -6.77 -37.08
C LEU A 41 -91.50 -6.58 -37.81
N GLU A 42 -91.49 -6.32 -39.12
CA GLU A 42 -92.69 -6.04 -39.90
C GLU A 42 -93.51 -7.33 -40.23
N SER A 43 -94.81 -7.17 -40.53
CA SER A 43 -95.68 -8.25 -41.01
C SER A 43 -95.35 -8.69 -42.44
N ASN A 44 -95.81 -9.88 -42.86
CA ASN A 44 -95.47 -10.44 -44.19
C ASN A 44 -95.84 -9.54 -45.37
N GLN A 45 -96.90 -8.72 -45.25
CA GLN A 45 -97.26 -7.75 -46.29
C GLN A 45 -96.31 -6.54 -46.31
N GLY A 46 -95.96 -5.99 -45.13
CA GLY A 46 -95.00 -4.89 -45.04
C GLY A 46 -93.57 -5.27 -45.45
N LYS A 47 -93.17 -6.53 -45.28
CA LYS A 47 -91.89 -7.04 -45.81
C LYS A 47 -91.81 -6.96 -47.34
N LEU A 48 -92.90 -7.24 -48.04
CA LEU A 48 -92.95 -7.17 -49.50
C LEU A 48 -92.88 -5.73 -50.01
N ASP A 49 -93.48 -4.79 -49.28
CA ASP A 49 -93.44 -3.36 -49.64
C ASP A 49 -92.05 -2.76 -49.42
N ILE A 50 -91.37 -3.14 -48.33
CA ILE A 50 -89.97 -2.74 -48.05
C ILE A 50 -89.02 -3.24 -49.15
N ILE A 51 -89.21 -4.47 -49.64
CA ILE A 51 -88.38 -5.03 -50.72
C ILE A 51 -88.62 -4.28 -52.04
N LYS A 52 -89.87 -3.89 -52.33
CA LYS A 52 -90.23 -3.19 -53.58
C LYS A 52 -89.79 -1.73 -53.59
N SER A 53 -89.72 -1.07 -52.43
CA SER A 53 -89.35 0.35 -52.33
C SER A 53 -87.85 0.59 -52.16
N LYS A 54 -87.02 -0.45 -52.01
CA LYS A 54 -85.58 -0.29 -51.81
C LYS A 54 -84.88 -0.05 -53.15
N SER A 55 -84.35 1.16 -53.32
CA SER A 55 -83.40 1.47 -54.40
C SER A 55 -82.01 1.00 -54.01
N TRP A 56 -81.46 0.05 -54.77
CA TRP A 56 -80.11 -0.47 -54.55
C TRP A 56 -79.08 0.51 -55.10
N GLY A 57 -78.23 1.05 -54.24
CA GLY A 57 -77.15 1.95 -54.60
C GLY A 57 -75.80 1.23 -54.52
N PHE A 58 -74.99 1.26 -55.57
CA PHE A 58 -73.69 0.59 -55.57
C PHE A 58 -72.75 1.13 -54.48
N THR A 59 -72.77 2.44 -54.24
CA THR A 59 -71.89 3.07 -53.26
C THR A 59 -72.33 2.75 -51.84
N ASP A 60 -73.61 2.96 -51.54
CA ASP A 60 -74.16 2.86 -50.18
C ASP A 60 -74.32 1.41 -49.72
N ASP A 61 -74.73 0.51 -50.61
CA ASP A 61 -74.99 -0.88 -50.27
C ASP A 61 -73.78 -1.81 -50.52
N LEU A 62 -72.71 -1.39 -51.21
CA LEU A 62 -71.54 -2.25 -51.48
C LEU A 62 -70.22 -1.61 -51.04
N LEU A 63 -69.90 -0.42 -51.54
CA LEU A 63 -68.57 0.18 -51.38
C LEU A 63 -68.29 0.62 -49.94
N ILE A 64 -69.26 1.28 -49.29
CA ILE A 64 -69.11 1.73 -47.90
C ILE A 64 -69.00 0.52 -46.94
N PRO A 65 -69.89 -0.49 -46.97
CA PRO A 65 -69.75 -1.70 -46.17
C PRO A 65 -68.43 -2.45 -46.38
N PHE A 66 -67.94 -2.51 -47.63
CA PHE A 66 -66.66 -3.12 -47.96
C PHE A 66 -65.48 -2.35 -47.35
N SER A 67 -65.46 -1.03 -47.49
CA SER A 67 -64.43 -0.17 -46.90
C SER A 67 -64.38 -0.30 -45.38
N VAL A 68 -65.55 -0.28 -44.71
CA VAL A 68 -65.65 -0.46 -43.25
C VAL A 68 -65.17 -1.85 -42.82
N SER A 69 -65.48 -2.90 -43.59
CA SER A 69 -65.00 -4.27 -43.32
C SER A 69 -63.48 -4.38 -43.46
N VAL A 70 -62.89 -3.79 -44.49
CA VAL A 70 -61.42 -3.77 -44.67
C VAL A 70 -60.78 -2.96 -43.55
N GLY A 71 -61.34 -1.81 -43.21
CA GLY A 71 -60.90 -0.99 -42.08
C GLY A 71 -60.91 -1.77 -40.77
N TYR A 72 -62.00 -2.48 -40.47
CA TYR A 72 -62.12 -3.32 -39.28
C TYR A 72 -61.04 -4.41 -39.22
N LEU A 73 -60.81 -5.13 -40.33
CA LEU A 73 -59.80 -6.19 -40.40
C LEU A 73 -58.36 -5.68 -40.25
N VAL A 74 -58.10 -4.43 -40.60
CA VAL A 74 -56.76 -3.81 -40.46
C VAL A 74 -56.58 -3.17 -39.08
N ILE A 75 -57.60 -2.49 -38.56
CA ILE A 75 -57.53 -1.76 -37.29
C ILE A 75 -57.36 -2.72 -36.11
N LEU A 76 -58.03 -3.88 -36.13
CA LEU A 76 -58.01 -4.81 -35.01
C LEU A 76 -56.61 -5.42 -34.75
N PRO A 77 -55.85 -5.91 -35.76
CA PRO A 77 -54.46 -6.30 -35.58
C PRO A 77 -53.54 -5.16 -35.10
N ILE A 78 -53.75 -3.93 -35.59
CA ILE A 78 -52.96 -2.76 -35.17
C ILE A 78 -53.20 -2.47 -33.68
N LEU A 79 -54.45 -2.46 -33.24
CA LEU A 79 -54.81 -2.26 -31.83
C LEU A 79 -54.23 -3.36 -30.95
N ASN A 80 -54.28 -4.62 -31.39
CA ASN A 80 -53.69 -5.74 -30.66
C ASN A 80 -52.17 -5.60 -30.52
N THR A 81 -51.49 -5.17 -31.59
CA THR A 81 -50.04 -4.95 -31.58
C THR A 81 -49.66 -3.80 -30.66
N LEU A 82 -50.44 -2.71 -30.68
CA LEU A 82 -50.25 -1.56 -29.79
C LEU A 82 -50.44 -1.96 -28.32
N TYR A 83 -51.44 -2.80 -28.03
CA TYR A 83 -51.67 -3.33 -26.68
C TYR A 83 -50.46 -4.14 -26.18
N SER A 84 -49.96 -5.10 -26.97
CA SER A 84 -48.78 -5.89 -26.62
C SER A 84 -47.55 -5.01 -26.40
N PHE A 85 -47.32 -4.02 -27.27
CA PHE A 85 -46.18 -3.10 -27.12
C PHE A 85 -46.20 -2.34 -25.79
N ILE A 86 -47.37 -1.86 -25.36
CA ILE A 86 -47.51 -1.14 -24.09
C ILE A 86 -47.31 -2.09 -22.90
N HIS A 87 -47.90 -3.29 -22.97
CA HIS A 87 -47.80 -4.28 -21.90
C HIS A 87 -46.35 -4.75 -21.68
N ASP A 88 -45.70 -5.21 -22.75
CA ASP A 88 -44.38 -5.84 -22.68
C ASP A 88 -43.28 -4.81 -22.33
N ASN A 89 -43.33 -3.60 -22.91
CA ASN A 89 -42.27 -2.62 -22.69
C ASN A 89 -42.42 -1.80 -21.41
N CYS A 90 -43.64 -1.48 -20.99
CA CYS A 90 -43.82 -0.59 -19.85
C CYS A 90 -44.07 -1.38 -18.56
N ILE A 91 -45.04 -2.29 -18.58
CA ILE A 91 -45.49 -2.97 -17.37
C ILE A 91 -44.51 -4.07 -16.98
N ASP A 92 -44.15 -4.94 -17.92
CA ASP A 92 -43.30 -6.07 -17.63
C ASP A 92 -41.86 -5.65 -17.32
N GLN A 93 -41.29 -4.66 -18.03
CA GLN A 93 -39.95 -4.16 -17.67
C GLN A 93 -39.88 -3.58 -16.25
N VAL A 94 -40.92 -2.86 -15.80
CA VAL A 94 -40.95 -2.31 -14.44
C VAL A 94 -41.11 -3.43 -13.41
N ARG A 95 -42.00 -4.39 -13.67
CA ARG A 95 -42.20 -5.55 -12.81
C ARG A 95 -40.94 -6.40 -12.70
N ASP A 96 -40.26 -6.66 -13.82
CA ASP A 96 -39.06 -7.48 -13.86
C ASP A 96 -37.88 -6.78 -13.19
N ARG A 97 -37.73 -5.47 -13.36
CA ARG A 97 -36.71 -4.70 -12.59
C ARG A 97 -36.94 -4.80 -11.09
N ASN A 98 -38.18 -4.68 -10.63
CA ASN A 98 -38.52 -4.78 -9.22
C ASN A 98 -38.33 -6.21 -8.70
N SER A 99 -38.76 -7.22 -9.46
CA SER A 99 -38.55 -8.63 -9.14
C SER A 99 -37.06 -8.97 -9.05
N ASN A 100 -36.26 -8.53 -10.01
CA ASN A 100 -34.81 -8.75 -10.03
C ASN A 100 -34.11 -8.06 -8.84
N LYS A 101 -34.53 -6.86 -8.45
CA LYS A 101 -34.05 -6.19 -7.24
C LYS A 101 -34.41 -7.00 -6.00
N ALA A 102 -35.67 -7.38 -5.85
CA ALA A 102 -36.14 -8.18 -4.71
C ALA A 102 -35.41 -9.52 -4.60
N GLN A 103 -35.14 -10.20 -5.73
CA GLN A 103 -34.36 -11.43 -5.76
C GLN A 103 -32.92 -11.18 -5.30
N LYS A 104 -32.24 -10.14 -5.80
CA LYS A 104 -30.89 -9.76 -5.35
C LYS A 104 -30.84 -9.51 -3.85
N ASP A 105 -31.79 -8.74 -3.32
CA ASP A 105 -31.86 -8.44 -1.90
C ASP A 105 -32.10 -9.71 -1.07
N ALA A 106 -32.95 -10.63 -1.55
CA ALA A 106 -33.17 -11.91 -0.90
C ALA A 106 -31.90 -12.78 -0.87
N PHE A 107 -31.09 -12.78 -1.94
CA PHE A 107 -29.80 -13.48 -1.96
C PHE A 107 -28.79 -12.87 -0.99
N ILE A 108 -28.72 -11.53 -0.90
CA ILE A 108 -27.85 -10.83 0.04
C ILE A 108 -28.22 -11.20 1.47
N ARG A 109 -29.50 -11.12 1.84
CA ARG A 109 -29.96 -11.49 3.20
C ARG A 109 -29.67 -12.96 3.53
N ARG A 110 -29.83 -13.87 2.57
CA ARG A 110 -29.48 -15.29 2.75
C ARG A 110 -27.98 -15.45 2.99
N LYS A 111 -27.14 -14.77 2.21
CA LYS A 111 -25.68 -14.77 2.40
C LYS A 111 -25.31 -14.26 3.79
N GLU A 112 -25.86 -13.13 4.20
CA GLU A 112 -25.62 -12.55 5.53
C GLU A 112 -26.05 -13.50 6.65
N THR A 113 -27.21 -14.13 6.52
CA THR A 113 -27.71 -15.11 7.50
C THR A 113 -26.79 -16.33 7.59
N VAL A 114 -26.30 -16.82 6.44
CA VAL A 114 -25.36 -17.95 6.39
C VAL A 114 -24.01 -17.54 6.99
N CYS A 115 -23.50 -16.35 6.69
CA CYS A 115 -22.28 -15.82 7.30
C CYS A 115 -22.42 -15.73 8.82
N ALA A 116 -23.50 -15.12 9.32
CA ALA A 116 -23.77 -15.02 10.75
C ALA A 116 -23.90 -16.41 11.41
N LYS A 117 -24.52 -17.38 10.71
CA LYS A 117 -24.61 -18.77 11.20
C LYS A 117 -23.23 -19.43 11.28
N ILE A 118 -22.40 -19.27 10.24
CA ILE A 118 -21.02 -19.80 10.23
C ILE A 118 -20.21 -19.15 11.35
N GLU A 119 -20.28 -17.83 11.50
CA GLU A 119 -19.60 -17.08 12.55
C GLU A 119 -20.05 -17.49 13.96
N SER A 120 -21.33 -17.84 14.12
CA SER A 120 -21.86 -18.37 15.38
C SER A 120 -21.48 -19.83 15.66
N THR A 121 -20.93 -20.55 14.69
CA THR A 121 -20.55 -21.95 14.86
C THR A 121 -19.20 -22.05 15.55
N ASP A 122 -19.11 -22.88 16.59
CA ASP A 122 -17.86 -23.10 17.33
C ASP A 122 -16.69 -23.51 16.41
N GLU A 123 -16.95 -24.29 15.36
CA GLU A 123 -15.93 -24.69 14.37
C GLU A 123 -15.24 -23.51 13.68
N TYR A 124 -15.98 -22.44 13.38
CA TYR A 124 -15.41 -21.25 12.74
C TYR A 124 -14.50 -20.52 13.73
N VAL A 125 -14.96 -20.38 14.99
CA VAL A 125 -14.17 -19.78 16.06
C VAL A 125 -12.89 -20.57 16.30
N VAL A 126 -12.96 -21.90 16.36
CA VAL A 126 -11.80 -22.78 16.49
C VAL A 126 -10.83 -22.56 15.33
N LYS A 127 -11.29 -22.59 14.07
CA LYS A 127 -10.42 -22.33 12.91
C LYS A 127 -9.79 -20.95 12.93
N LEU A 128 -10.53 -19.93 13.36
CA LEU A 128 -10.01 -18.58 13.50
C LEU A 128 -8.90 -18.53 14.56
N LYS A 129 -9.12 -19.19 15.70
CA LYS A 129 -8.13 -19.31 16.77
C LYS A 129 -6.91 -20.12 16.37
N ASP A 130 -7.09 -21.22 15.63
CA ASP A 130 -5.98 -22.01 15.09
C ASP A 130 -5.12 -21.16 14.14
N LYS A 131 -5.75 -20.38 13.26
CA LYS A 131 -5.03 -19.45 12.38
C LYS A 131 -4.28 -18.36 13.14
N GLU A 132 -4.89 -17.80 14.20
CA GLU A 132 -4.22 -16.86 15.10
C GLU A 132 -3.02 -17.51 15.81
N LEU A 133 -3.16 -18.76 16.25
CA LEU A 133 -2.10 -19.54 16.88
C LEU A 133 -0.95 -19.84 15.91
N GLU A 134 -1.25 -20.19 14.66
CA GLU A 134 -0.25 -20.38 13.61
C GLU A 134 0.55 -19.10 13.35
N LEU A 135 -0.15 -17.97 13.17
CA LEU A 135 0.49 -16.67 12.97
C LEU A 135 1.36 -16.29 14.17
N TRP A 136 0.86 -16.51 15.39
CA TRP A 136 1.61 -16.24 16.62
C TRP A 136 2.85 -17.13 16.74
N ALA A 137 2.75 -18.40 16.36
CA ALA A 137 3.88 -19.33 16.33
C ALA A 137 4.94 -18.87 15.33
N GLU A 138 4.53 -18.42 14.14
CA GLU A 138 5.43 -17.88 13.12
C GLU A 138 6.16 -16.61 13.62
N GLN A 139 5.42 -15.66 14.19
CA GLN A 139 6.00 -14.44 14.78
C GLN A 139 6.99 -14.77 15.91
N LYS A 140 6.66 -15.74 16.76
CA LYS A 140 7.53 -16.18 17.86
C LYS A 140 8.82 -16.82 17.33
N LEU A 141 8.74 -17.62 16.26
CA LEU A 141 9.93 -18.20 15.62
C LEU A 141 10.83 -17.10 15.05
N GLU A 142 10.26 -16.08 14.42
CA GLU A 142 11.03 -14.96 13.87
C GLU A 142 11.73 -14.16 14.99
N LEU A 143 11.02 -13.84 16.07
CA LEU A 143 11.61 -13.19 17.25
C LEU A 143 12.75 -14.02 17.86
N ILE A 144 12.59 -15.35 17.93
CA ILE A 144 13.66 -16.24 18.43
C ILE A 144 14.89 -16.17 17.51
N ARG A 145 14.70 -16.16 16.19
CA ARG A 145 15.80 -16.02 15.23
C ARG A 145 16.52 -14.69 15.40
N GLU A 146 15.79 -13.59 15.57
CA GLU A 146 16.36 -12.28 15.82
C GLU A 146 17.17 -12.26 17.13
N ILE A 147 16.63 -12.83 18.20
CA ILE A 147 17.34 -12.93 19.49
C ILE A 147 18.62 -13.74 19.35
N ILE A 148 18.60 -14.87 18.62
CA ILE A 148 19.80 -15.69 18.38
C ILE A 148 20.83 -14.89 17.58
N ASN A 149 20.41 -14.17 16.54
CA ASN A 149 21.28 -13.33 15.73
C ASN A 149 21.90 -12.19 16.57
N LEU A 150 21.09 -11.49 17.36
CA LEU A 150 21.57 -10.44 18.27
C LEU A 150 22.55 -10.99 19.29
N LYS A 151 22.24 -12.11 19.95
CA LYS A 151 23.18 -12.78 20.88
C LYS A 151 24.49 -13.15 20.18
N GLY A 152 24.43 -13.64 18.94
CA GLY A 152 25.61 -13.92 18.13
C GLY A 152 26.45 -12.67 17.85
N LYS A 153 25.82 -11.56 17.48
CA LYS A 153 26.49 -10.25 17.28
C LYS A 153 27.11 -9.72 18.57
N TYR A 154 26.39 -9.78 19.69
CA TYR A 154 26.92 -9.37 21.00
C TYR A 154 28.09 -10.23 21.44
N SER A 155 28.05 -11.54 21.23
CA SER A 155 29.16 -12.44 21.56
C SER A 155 30.41 -12.11 20.76
N LYS A 156 30.27 -11.81 19.46
CA LYS A 156 31.39 -11.38 18.61
C LYS A 156 31.96 -10.03 19.06
N LEU A 157 31.08 -9.07 19.33
CA LEU A 157 31.50 -7.76 19.81
C LEU A 157 32.25 -7.86 21.16
N LEU A 158 31.79 -8.75 22.04
CA LEU A 158 32.44 -9.00 23.33
C LEU A 158 33.82 -9.64 23.13
N SER A 159 33.96 -10.64 22.24
CA SER A 159 35.28 -11.23 21.96
C SER A 159 36.25 -10.22 21.34
N ASP A 160 35.76 -9.37 20.44
CA ASP A 160 36.58 -8.33 19.81
C ASP A 160 37.02 -7.29 20.84
N PHE A 161 36.12 -6.91 21.76
CA PHE A 161 36.43 -6.02 22.88
C PHE A 161 37.46 -6.63 23.83
N GLU A 162 37.34 -7.91 24.18
CA GLU A 162 38.30 -8.62 25.02
C GLU A 162 39.70 -8.68 24.37
N LEU A 163 39.76 -8.98 23.07
CA LEU A 163 41.00 -8.97 22.30
C LEU A 163 41.63 -7.58 22.32
N LYS A 164 40.86 -6.54 22.00
CA LYS A 164 41.34 -5.16 22.01
C LYS A 164 41.77 -4.70 23.39
N SER A 165 41.07 -5.12 24.45
CA SER A 165 41.46 -4.84 25.83
C SER A 165 42.80 -5.50 26.20
N LYS A 166 43.05 -6.73 25.75
CA LYS A 166 44.34 -7.40 25.92
C LYS A 166 45.45 -6.70 25.15
N GLU A 167 45.21 -6.27 23.92
CA GLU A 167 46.15 -5.49 23.12
C GLU A 167 46.52 -4.18 23.81
N PHE A 168 45.53 -3.40 24.25
CA PHE A 168 45.77 -2.16 24.99
C PHE A 168 46.54 -2.38 26.30
N ARG A 169 46.27 -3.48 27.03
CA ARG A 169 47.05 -3.82 28.23
C ARG A 169 48.50 -4.16 27.88
N ALA A 170 48.73 -4.91 26.81
CA ALA A 170 50.08 -5.25 26.36
C ALA A 170 50.85 -4.00 25.91
N GLU A 171 50.19 -3.08 25.21
CA GLU A 171 50.77 -1.80 24.79
C GLU A 171 51.07 -0.89 26.00
N ASN A 172 50.14 -0.75 26.94
CA ASN A 172 50.38 0.00 28.19
C ASN A 172 51.55 -0.57 29.00
N ASN A 173 51.69 -1.89 29.06
CA ASN A 173 52.83 -2.52 29.73
C ASN A 173 54.14 -2.20 29.01
N LYS A 174 54.17 -2.24 27.67
CA LYS A 174 55.36 -1.84 26.90
C LYS A 174 55.71 -0.37 27.14
N LEU A 175 54.71 0.51 27.11
CA LEU A 175 54.91 1.94 27.36
C LEU A 175 55.42 2.19 28.77
N SER A 176 54.87 1.51 29.78
CA SER A 176 55.35 1.57 31.16
C SER A 176 56.81 1.11 31.29
N LEU A 177 57.19 0.02 30.62
CA LEU A 177 58.58 -0.44 30.58
C LEU A 177 59.51 0.61 29.92
N SER A 178 59.07 1.22 28.81
CA SER A 178 59.84 2.29 28.16
C SER A 178 59.98 3.52 29.05
N ILE A 179 58.97 3.90 29.82
CA ILE A 179 59.06 4.99 30.81
C ILE A 179 60.12 4.66 31.86
N VAL A 180 60.08 3.46 32.45
CA VAL A 180 61.08 3.04 33.46
C VAL A 180 62.50 3.05 32.88
N GLN A 181 62.67 2.62 31.61
CA GLN A 181 63.96 2.68 30.93
C GLN A 181 64.45 4.12 30.73
N LEU A 182 63.56 5.03 30.32
CA LEU A 182 63.88 6.45 30.18
C LEU A 182 64.23 7.10 31.51
N GLU A 183 63.50 6.79 32.59
CA GLU A 183 63.82 7.27 33.93
C GLU A 183 65.20 6.81 34.38
N HIS A 184 65.54 5.55 34.15
CA HIS A 184 66.85 5.02 34.49
C HIS A 184 67.98 5.62 33.64
N LEU A 185 67.75 5.85 32.34
CA LEU A 185 68.68 6.57 31.47
C LEU A 185 68.88 8.01 31.93
N ASN A 186 67.80 8.71 32.30
CA ASN A 186 67.86 10.07 32.81
C ASN A 186 68.66 10.15 34.12
N LYS A 187 68.46 9.19 35.04
CA LYS A 187 69.27 9.07 36.27
C LYS A 187 70.75 8.86 35.95
N ARG A 188 71.08 7.96 35.01
CA ARG A 188 72.46 7.73 34.56
C ARG A 188 73.10 8.99 33.97
N LEU A 189 72.39 9.70 33.11
CA LEU A 189 72.85 10.98 32.55
C LEU A 189 73.10 12.00 33.66
N SER A 190 72.18 12.16 34.60
CA SER A 190 72.36 13.09 35.72
C SER A 190 73.55 12.73 36.63
N ALA A 191 73.81 11.43 36.85
CA ALA A 191 74.97 10.98 37.61
C ALA A 191 76.27 11.24 36.86
N GLN A 192 76.31 10.98 35.55
CA GLN A 192 77.45 11.29 34.69
C GLN A 192 77.73 12.79 34.64
N ASP A 193 76.70 13.63 34.53
CA ASP A 193 76.83 15.09 34.58
C ASP A 193 77.39 15.54 35.94
N SER A 194 76.95 14.93 37.04
CA SER A 194 77.50 15.21 38.37
C SER A 194 78.97 14.79 38.50
N GLU A 195 79.34 13.60 38.02
CA GLU A 195 80.73 13.13 38.03
C GLU A 195 81.64 14.03 37.18
N GLN A 196 81.16 14.49 36.01
CA GLN A 196 81.86 15.44 35.17
C GLN A 196 82.07 16.76 35.88
N LYS A 197 81.03 17.29 36.56
CA LYS A 197 81.14 18.51 37.38
C LYS A 197 82.15 18.35 38.51
N ASP A 198 82.10 17.25 39.25
CA ASP A 198 83.05 16.97 40.34
C ASP A 198 84.49 16.84 39.84
N TYR A 199 84.69 16.17 38.70
CA TYR A 199 86.01 16.06 38.08
C TYR A 199 86.55 17.42 37.66
N ILE A 200 85.72 18.24 37.00
CA ILE A 200 86.08 19.61 36.58
C ILE A 200 86.35 20.48 37.81
N GLY A 201 85.56 20.37 38.88
CA GLY A 201 85.79 21.08 40.14
C GLY A 201 87.11 20.71 40.81
N ARG A 202 87.42 19.40 40.91
CA ARG A 202 88.73 18.95 41.43
C ARG A 202 89.88 19.44 40.55
N PHE A 203 89.72 19.41 39.24
CA PHE A 203 90.73 19.89 38.30
C PHE A 203 90.96 21.40 38.44
N ALA A 204 89.89 22.19 38.49
CA ALA A 204 89.96 23.64 38.72
C ALA A 204 90.66 23.97 40.05
N ASN A 205 90.26 23.31 41.16
CA ASN A 205 90.88 23.52 42.46
C ASN A 205 92.37 23.14 42.49
N ASN A 206 92.77 22.10 41.74
CA ASN A 206 94.18 21.73 41.61
C ASN A 206 94.96 22.74 40.77
N LEU A 207 94.35 23.28 39.70
CA LEU A 207 94.94 24.35 38.93
C LEU A 207 95.12 25.61 39.78
N ASP A 208 94.11 26.01 40.55
CA ASP A 208 94.20 27.16 41.46
C ASP A 208 95.33 26.98 42.49
N LYS A 209 95.48 25.78 43.07
CA LYS A 209 96.61 25.48 43.97
C LYS A 209 97.96 25.59 43.26
N ALA A 210 98.08 25.06 42.04
CA ALA A 210 99.30 25.17 41.26
C ALA A 210 99.61 26.63 40.88
N LEU A 211 98.59 27.40 40.51
CA LEU A 211 98.67 28.81 40.13
C LEU A 211 99.12 29.66 41.32
N ASN A 212 98.50 29.47 42.50
CA ASN A 212 98.91 30.11 43.76
C ASN A 212 100.36 29.75 44.14
N SER A 213 100.80 28.52 43.89
CA SER A 213 102.20 28.12 44.12
C SER A 213 103.20 28.77 43.16
N LEU A 214 102.74 29.09 41.93
CA LEU A 214 103.52 29.77 40.91
C LEU A 214 103.60 31.27 41.19
N GLU A 215 102.48 31.89 41.58
CA GLU A 215 102.39 33.29 42.00
C GLU A 215 103.36 33.60 43.14
N ASN A 216 103.43 32.72 44.14
CA ASN A 216 104.39 32.82 45.25
C ASN A 216 105.88 32.67 44.84
N ARG A 217 106.18 32.21 43.61
CA ARG A 217 107.55 32.01 43.10
C ARG A 217 107.96 33.02 42.03
N VAL A 218 107.03 33.82 41.51
CA VAL A 218 107.28 34.76 40.41
C VAL A 218 107.62 36.15 40.97
N VAL A 219 108.73 36.73 40.50
CA VAL A 219 109.27 38.03 40.95
C VAL A 219 109.13 39.14 39.88
N SER A 220 108.64 38.81 38.66
CA SER A 220 108.57 39.73 37.51
C SER A 220 107.14 40.08 37.10
N ASN A 221 106.83 41.37 36.95
CA ASN A 221 105.48 41.90 36.61
C ASN A 221 104.86 41.32 35.32
N GLU A 222 105.63 41.08 34.24
CA GLU A 222 105.07 40.52 32.99
C GLU A 222 104.49 39.10 33.15
N LYS A 223 105.04 38.30 34.06
CA LYS A 223 104.56 36.94 34.31
C LYS A 223 103.35 36.90 35.27
N LEU A 224 103.07 38.00 35.97
CA LEU A 224 101.87 38.14 36.81
C LEU A 224 100.62 38.37 35.95
N ASP A 225 100.71 39.16 34.88
CA ASP A 225 99.60 39.37 33.93
C ASP A 225 99.18 38.08 33.21
N GLU A 226 100.13 37.17 32.93
CA GLU A 226 99.84 35.85 32.35
C GLU A 226 99.12 34.94 33.35
N ILE A 227 99.49 35.01 34.64
CA ILE A 227 98.83 34.27 35.73
C ILE A 227 97.37 34.76 35.90
N GLU A 228 97.11 36.05 35.80
CA GLU A 228 95.77 36.62 35.89
C GLU A 228 94.86 36.23 34.71
N LYS A 229 95.41 36.16 33.49
CA LYS A 229 94.68 35.62 32.32
C LYS A 229 94.28 34.16 32.51
N ILE A 230 95.19 33.33 33.01
CA ILE A 230 94.90 31.90 33.27
C ILE A 230 93.84 31.77 34.39
N ARG A 231 93.86 32.61 35.43
CA ARG A 231 92.83 32.63 36.47
C ARG A 231 91.44 32.98 35.89
N ASN A 232 91.37 33.94 34.98
CA ASN A 232 90.12 34.28 34.30
C ASN A 232 89.61 33.12 33.42
N GLU A 233 90.49 32.42 32.69
CA GLU A 233 90.12 31.22 31.92
C GLU A 233 89.62 30.07 32.82
N ILE A 234 90.22 29.87 34.00
CA ILE A 234 89.74 28.89 35.00
C ILE A 234 88.35 29.28 35.51
N SER A 235 88.10 30.57 35.77
CA SER A 235 86.80 31.09 36.20
C SER A 235 85.72 30.91 35.11
N ASP A 236 86.06 31.16 33.85
CA ASP A 236 85.15 30.95 32.73
C ASP A 236 84.78 29.47 32.53
N ILE A 237 85.75 28.56 32.68
CA ILE A 237 85.50 27.11 32.68
C ILE A 237 84.56 26.76 33.84
N ARG A 238 84.80 27.31 35.02
CA ARG A 238 84.00 27.07 36.22
C ARG A 238 82.54 27.50 36.07
N ASN A 239 82.32 28.70 35.51
CA ASN A 239 80.99 29.23 35.20
C ASN A 239 80.29 28.41 34.11
N LYS A 240 81.01 27.99 33.07
CA LYS A 240 80.46 27.20 31.97
C LYS A 240 79.95 25.82 32.42
N PHE A 241 80.57 25.23 33.43
CA PHE A 241 80.18 23.94 34.00
C PHE A 241 79.34 24.06 35.29
N TYR A 242 78.98 25.28 35.71
CA TYR A 242 78.22 25.56 36.94
C TYR A 242 78.85 24.94 38.20
N VAL A 243 80.18 24.95 38.31
CA VAL A 243 80.90 24.36 39.44
C VAL A 243 81.28 25.45 40.44
N TRP A 244 80.45 25.75 41.42
CA TRP A 244 80.74 26.79 42.42
C TRP A 244 81.58 26.21 43.58
N ASP A 245 82.34 27.04 44.30
CA ASP A 245 82.92 26.61 45.58
C ASP A 245 81.78 26.38 46.58
N ASP A 246 81.80 25.23 47.27
CA ASP A 246 80.82 24.82 48.29
C ASP A 246 80.85 25.69 49.57
N GLU A 247 81.48 26.87 49.54
CA GLU A 247 81.54 27.83 50.65
C GLU A 247 80.62 29.05 50.44
N ILE A 248 79.55 28.92 49.66
CA ILE A 248 78.43 29.89 49.72
C ILE A 248 77.37 29.34 50.68
N PRO A 249 77.29 29.84 51.92
CA PRO A 249 76.23 29.47 52.84
C PRO A 249 74.90 30.07 52.33
N PHE A 250 73.88 29.23 52.15
CA PHE A 250 72.50 29.67 52.29
C PHE A 250 72.04 29.45 53.73
#